data_AF-A0A814M6Z9-F1
#
_entry.id   AF-A0A814M6Z9-F1
#
_cell.length_a   1.000
_cell.length_b   1.000
_cell.length_c   1.000
_cell.angle_alpha   90.00
_cell.angle_beta   90.00
_cell.angle_gamma   90.00
#
_symmetry.space_group_name_H-M   'P 1'
#
loop_
_entity.id
_entity.type
_entity.pdbx_description
1 polymer ?
#
loop_
_entity_poly.entity_id
_entity_poly.type
_entity_poly.pdbx_seq_one_letter_code
_entity_poly.pdbx_strand_id
1 'polypeptide(L)'
;MTSSNTLLEPIADIGIACEFAGDIHRANDLWYTLKESQDVGSATTIDRFDLKSFTAHMLNMDNNGQLHQKLLPADAEPANIDPYHRSLILKFVDLLDGDGYSVEKMSAARMRPGHRSRFYEPNSLLYHFNLHDPNVSLDVACSSS
;
A
#
# COMPACT_ATOMS: atom_id res chain seq x y z
N MET A 1 18.09 37.11 -4.86
CA MET A 1 18.39 35.76 -5.36
C MET A 1 18.78 34.90 -4.17
N THR A 2 17.81 34.17 -3.61
CA THR A 2 18.08 33.20 -2.55
C THR A 2 18.73 31.99 -3.19
N SER A 3 20.02 31.78 -2.93
CA SER A 3 20.71 30.52 -3.24
C SER A 3 20.00 29.43 -2.44
N SER A 4 19.15 28.62 -3.06
CA SER A 4 18.55 27.47 -2.38
C SER A 4 19.69 26.52 -1.99
N ASN A 5 19.93 26.39 -0.70
CA ASN A 5 20.82 25.39 -0.19
C ASN A 5 20.13 24.04 -0.42
N THR A 6 20.54 23.31 -1.46
CA THR A 6 19.95 22.01 -1.85
C THR A 6 19.92 20.97 -0.72
N LEU A 7 20.76 21.12 0.31
CA LEU A 7 20.75 20.26 1.50
C LEU A 7 19.59 20.55 2.47
N LEU A 8 18.93 21.70 2.34
CA LEU A 8 17.86 22.17 3.22
C LEU A 8 16.65 22.67 2.42
N GLU A 9 16.51 22.21 1.16
CA GLU A 9 15.32 22.51 0.38
C GLU A 9 14.10 21.80 1.03
N PRO A 10 13.09 22.55 1.48
CA PRO A 10 11.89 21.94 2.06
C PRO A 10 11.12 21.15 1.01
N ILE A 11 10.67 19.95 1.37
CA ILE A 11 9.76 19.16 0.55
C ILE A 11 8.33 19.52 0.92
N ALA A 12 7.52 19.84 -0.09
CA ALA A 12 6.11 20.13 0.09
C ALA A 12 5.27 18.89 -0.23
N ASP A 13 4.37 18.54 0.69
CA ASP A 13 3.31 17.57 0.43
C ASP A 13 2.22 18.25 -0.41
N ILE A 14 2.14 17.88 -1.68
CA ILE A 14 1.22 18.51 -2.64
C ILE A 14 -0.13 17.79 -2.77
N GLY A 15 -0.26 16.62 -2.16
CA GLY A 15 -1.53 15.96 -1.90
C GLY A 15 -1.39 14.60 -1.24
N ILE A 16 -2.53 13.95 -1.01
CA ILE A 16 -2.64 12.70 -0.27
C ILE A 16 -3.80 11.86 -0.79
N ALA A 17 -3.58 10.56 -0.91
CA ALA A 17 -4.61 9.56 -1.12
C ALA A 17 -4.49 8.48 -0.04
N CYS A 18 -5.61 7.96 0.44
CA CYS A 18 -5.61 7.01 1.53
C CYS A 18 -6.74 5.97 1.44
N GLU A 19 -6.53 4.86 2.13
CA GLU A 19 -7.52 3.82 2.37
C GLU A 19 -7.33 3.34 3.81
N PHE A 20 -8.22 3.77 4.69
CA PHE A 20 -8.19 3.42 6.12
C PHE A 20 -9.45 2.64 6.50
N ALA A 21 -9.38 1.95 7.65
CA ALA A 21 -10.54 1.25 8.21
C ALA A 21 -11.72 2.21 8.43
N GLY A 22 -12.94 1.68 8.40
CA GLY A 22 -14.15 2.49 8.58
C GLY A 22 -14.67 3.18 7.32
N ASP A 23 -14.39 2.62 6.13
CA ASP A 23 -14.84 3.16 4.84
C ASP A 23 -14.26 4.55 4.51
N ILE A 24 -13.01 4.78 4.92
CA ILE A 24 -12.30 6.05 4.74
C ILE A 24 -11.43 5.97 3.49
N HIS A 25 -11.81 6.71 2.45
CA HIS A 25 -11.13 6.67 1.14
C HIS A 25 -10.51 8.01 0.73
N ARG A 26 -10.67 9.06 1.55
CA ARG A 26 -10.20 10.43 1.25
C ARG A 26 -9.68 11.13 2.50
N ALA A 27 -8.83 12.13 2.28
CA ALA A 27 -8.25 12.96 3.33
C ALA A 27 -9.31 13.64 4.21
N ASN A 28 -10.40 14.14 3.61
CA ASN A 28 -11.48 14.78 4.35
C ASN A 28 -12.22 13.80 5.25
N ASP A 29 -12.48 12.58 4.76
CA ASP A 29 -13.16 11.54 5.55
C ASP A 29 -12.32 11.19 6.77
N LEU A 30 -11.01 10.99 6.56
CA LEU A 30 -10.05 10.77 7.63
C LEU A 30 -10.06 11.93 8.63
N TRP A 31 -10.01 13.17 8.15
CA TRP A 31 -10.03 14.36 9.00
C TRP A 31 -11.29 14.44 9.86
N TYR A 32 -12.46 14.16 9.30
CA TYR A 32 -13.71 14.15 10.05
C TYR A 32 -13.72 13.03 11.10
N THR A 33 -13.32 11.81 10.75
CA THR A 33 -13.23 10.70 11.72
C THR A 33 -12.29 11.02 12.88
N LEU A 34 -11.10 11.59 12.58
CA LEU A 34 -10.13 11.97 13.60
C LEU A 34 -10.66 13.10 14.49
N LYS A 35 -11.26 14.13 13.89
CA LYS A 35 -11.82 15.26 14.62
C LYS A 35 -12.93 14.83 15.58
N GLU A 36 -13.78 13.91 15.17
CA GLU A 36 -14.88 13.38 15.99
C GLU A 36 -14.45 12.22 16.91
N SER A 37 -13.17 11.80 16.86
CA SER A 37 -12.62 10.67 17.63
C SER A 37 -13.44 9.38 17.47
N GLN A 38 -13.91 9.11 16.25
CA GLN A 38 -14.78 7.98 15.97
C GLN A 38 -13.99 6.66 15.95
N ASP A 39 -14.44 5.66 16.71
CA ASP A 39 -13.91 4.30 16.64
C ASP A 39 -14.44 3.60 15.38
N VAL A 40 -13.52 3.14 14.54
CA VAL A 40 -13.78 2.43 13.28
C VAL A 40 -13.42 0.96 13.34
N GLY A 41 -13.06 0.45 14.53
CA GLY A 41 -12.74 -0.94 14.75
C GLY A 41 -13.92 -1.87 14.44
N SER A 42 -13.69 -2.89 13.62
CA SER A 42 -14.67 -3.93 13.31
C SER A 42 -14.06 -5.32 13.54
N ALA A 43 -14.91 -6.30 13.86
CA ALA A 43 -14.47 -7.69 13.95
C ALA A 43 -13.90 -8.17 12.60
N THR A 44 -12.86 -9.01 12.65
CA THR A 44 -12.33 -9.65 11.44
C THR A 44 -13.40 -10.55 10.83
N THR A 45 -13.61 -10.39 9.53
CA THR A 45 -14.61 -11.12 8.77
C THR A 45 -14.07 -12.48 8.35
N ILE A 46 -14.93 -13.51 8.32
CA ILE A 46 -14.50 -14.90 8.07
C ILE A 46 -14.01 -15.17 6.65
N ASP A 47 -14.41 -14.31 5.70
CA ASP A 47 -13.91 -14.31 4.33
C ASP A 47 -12.44 -13.85 4.24
N ARG A 48 -11.99 -12.98 5.16
CA ARG A 48 -10.57 -12.59 5.26
C ARG A 48 -9.79 -13.58 6.11
N PHE A 49 -10.25 -13.83 7.33
CA PHE A 49 -9.57 -14.73 8.27
C PHE A 49 -10.52 -15.20 9.38
N ASP A 50 -10.60 -16.52 9.59
CA ASP A 50 -11.35 -17.10 10.70
C ASP A 50 -10.57 -16.99 12.02
N LEU A 51 -10.74 -15.86 12.70
CA LEU A 51 -10.11 -15.59 13.98
C LEU A 51 -10.56 -16.58 15.09
N LYS A 52 -11.80 -17.08 15.02
CA LYS A 52 -12.33 -18.02 16.03
C LYS A 52 -11.66 -19.38 15.90
N SER A 53 -11.53 -19.89 14.68
CA SER A 53 -10.82 -21.15 14.44
C SER A 53 -9.34 -21.03 14.79
N PHE A 54 -8.70 -19.92 14.44
CA PHE A 54 -7.30 -19.67 14.82
C PHE A 54 -7.09 -19.64 16.34
N THR A 55 -7.92 -18.88 17.07
CA THR A 55 -7.82 -18.78 18.53
C THR A 55 -8.13 -20.11 19.22
N ALA A 56 -9.13 -20.85 18.75
CA ALA A 56 -9.43 -22.19 19.25
C ALA A 56 -8.27 -23.18 19.03
N HIS A 57 -7.55 -23.07 17.90
CA HIS A 57 -6.37 -23.88 17.65
C HIS A 57 -5.20 -23.48 18.56
N MET A 58 -4.94 -22.18 18.72
CA MET A 58 -3.89 -21.64 19.61
C MET A 58 -4.09 -22.04 21.07
N LEU A 59 -5.33 -22.03 21.56
CA LEU A 59 -5.66 -22.37 22.95
C LEU A 59 -5.63 -23.88 23.23
N ASN A 60 -5.59 -24.72 22.18
CA ASN A 60 -5.55 -26.18 22.28
C ASN A 60 -4.18 -26.78 21.89
N MET A 61 -3.12 -25.96 21.78
CA MET A 61 -1.78 -26.48 21.49
C MET A 61 -1.20 -27.19 22.72
N ASP A 62 -0.74 -28.43 22.54
CA ASP A 62 0.16 -29.07 23.49
C ASP A 62 1.54 -28.39 23.44
N ASN A 63 2.39 -28.63 24.44
CA ASN A 63 3.70 -27.98 24.60
C ASN A 63 4.70 -28.28 23.46
N ASN A 64 4.27 -28.95 22.38
CA ASN A 64 5.11 -29.44 21.30
C ASN A 64 5.13 -28.50 20.07
N GLY A 65 4.38 -27.38 20.10
CA GLY A 65 4.58 -26.24 19.21
C GLY A 65 4.38 -26.49 17.71
N GLN A 66 3.77 -27.61 17.31
CA GLN A 66 3.50 -27.87 15.90
C GLN A 66 2.18 -27.21 15.49
N LEU A 67 2.28 -26.11 14.75
CA LEU A 67 1.19 -25.62 13.94
C LEU A 67 1.00 -26.61 12.79
N HIS A 68 -0.12 -27.34 12.77
CA HIS A 68 -0.57 -28.03 11.57
C HIS A 68 -0.94 -26.96 10.54
N GLN A 69 0.06 -26.48 9.80
CA GLN A 69 -0.11 -25.53 8.73
C GLN A 69 -0.83 -26.23 7.59
N LYS A 70 -2.16 -26.33 7.67
CA LYS A 70 -3.00 -26.51 6.49
C LYS A 70 -3.00 -25.17 5.77
N LEU A 71 -1.89 -24.90 5.09
CA LEU A 71 -1.79 -23.85 4.09
C LEU A 71 -3.01 -24.00 3.18
N LEU A 72 -3.68 -22.87 2.95
CA LEU A 72 -4.79 -22.73 2.01
C LEU A 72 -4.47 -23.54 0.74
N PRO A 73 -5.46 -24.25 0.18
CA PRO A 73 -5.20 -25.16 -0.92
C PRO A 73 -4.62 -24.38 -2.10
N ALA A 74 -3.54 -24.92 -2.66
CA ALA A 74 -2.62 -24.27 -3.62
C ALA A 74 -3.22 -24.07 -5.02
N ASP A 75 -4.53 -24.29 -5.17
CA ASP A 75 -5.29 -24.32 -6.41
C ASP A 75 -6.25 -23.14 -6.56
N ALA A 76 -6.09 -22.07 -5.77
CA ALA A 76 -6.61 -20.76 -6.14
C ALA A 76 -5.78 -20.19 -7.31
N GLU A 77 -6.24 -20.46 -8.54
CA GLU A 77 -5.84 -19.78 -9.78
C GLU A 77 -5.67 -18.26 -9.55
N PRO A 78 -4.62 -17.63 -10.10
CA PRO A 78 -4.07 -16.43 -9.49
C PRO A 78 -4.82 -15.18 -9.94
N ALA A 79 -5.54 -14.57 -9.00
CA ALA A 79 -5.60 -13.11 -8.90
C ALA A 79 -4.17 -12.63 -8.57
N ASN A 80 -3.28 -12.64 -9.59
CA ASN A 80 -1.81 -12.68 -9.47
C ASN A 80 -1.15 -11.38 -9.00
N ILE A 81 -1.93 -10.48 -8.40
CA ILE A 81 -1.45 -9.22 -7.83
C ILE A 81 -1.91 -9.20 -6.38
N ASP A 82 -0.95 -9.09 -5.46
CA ASP A 82 -1.22 -8.87 -4.05
C ASP A 82 -2.26 -7.73 -3.89
N PRO A 83 -3.36 -7.93 -3.12
CA PRO A 83 -4.31 -6.87 -2.81
C PRO A 83 -3.67 -5.54 -2.39
N TYR A 84 -2.53 -5.56 -1.68
CA TYR A 84 -1.76 -4.36 -1.32
C TYR A 84 -1.23 -3.62 -2.54
N HIS A 85 -0.61 -4.34 -3.50
CA HIS A 85 -0.16 -3.73 -4.75
C HIS A 85 -1.33 -3.15 -5.56
N ARG A 86 -2.49 -3.82 -5.55
CA ARG A 86 -3.68 -3.31 -6.23
C ARG A 86 -4.19 -2.02 -5.59
N SER A 87 -4.29 -1.97 -4.27
CA SER A 87 -4.70 -0.75 -3.55
C SER A 87 -3.71 0.38 -3.83
N LEU A 88 -2.41 0.11 -3.74
CA LEU A 88 -1.38 1.13 -3.98
C LEU A 88 -1.47 1.76 -5.38
N ILE A 89 -1.73 0.97 -6.43
CA ILE A 89 -1.96 1.49 -7.79
C ILE A 89 -3.18 2.41 -7.83
N LEU A 90 -4.30 1.99 -7.23
CA LEU A 90 -5.53 2.80 -7.22
C LEU A 90 -5.31 4.11 -6.47
N LYS A 91 -4.62 4.07 -5.33
CA LYS A 91 -4.34 5.27 -4.53
C LYS A 91 -3.40 6.23 -5.23
N PHE A 92 -2.46 5.72 -6.02
CA PHE A 92 -1.63 6.58 -6.86
C PHE A 92 -2.47 7.31 -7.91
N VAL A 93 -3.45 6.66 -8.55
CA VAL A 93 -4.39 7.35 -9.45
C VAL A 93 -5.20 8.41 -8.72
N ASP A 94 -5.81 8.07 -7.58
CA ASP A 94 -6.62 8.99 -6.77
C ASP A 94 -5.83 10.26 -6.39
N LEU A 95 -4.54 10.09 -6.05
CA LEU A 95 -3.63 11.19 -5.72
C LEU A 95 -3.47 12.16 -6.90
N LEU A 96 -3.16 11.61 -8.08
CA LEU A 96 -2.92 12.43 -9.27
C LEU A 96 -4.17 13.19 -9.71
N ASP A 97 -5.32 12.52 -9.69
CA ASP A 97 -6.60 13.13 -10.04
C ASP A 97 -7.02 14.21 -9.02
N GLY A 98 -6.77 13.97 -7.72
CA GLY A 98 -7.09 14.91 -6.64
C GLY A 98 -6.34 16.25 -6.74
N ASP A 99 -5.11 16.21 -7.22
CA ASP A 99 -4.21 17.38 -7.29
C ASP A 99 -4.14 18.01 -8.69
N GLY A 100 -4.93 17.50 -9.64
CA GLY A 100 -4.98 18.04 -11.01
C GLY A 100 -3.78 17.68 -11.89
N TYR A 101 -3.01 16.66 -11.52
CA TYR A 101 -1.93 16.12 -12.33
C TYR A 101 -2.44 15.01 -13.24
N SER A 102 -2.37 15.20 -14.56
CA SER A 102 -2.67 14.12 -15.50
C SER A 102 -1.50 13.13 -15.57
N VAL A 103 -1.79 11.82 -15.61
CA VAL A 103 -0.81 10.74 -15.82
C VAL A 103 0.12 11.01 -17.02
N GLU A 104 -0.42 11.58 -18.10
CA GLU A 104 0.32 11.94 -19.32
C GLU A 104 1.46 12.91 -19.04
N LYS A 105 1.24 13.92 -18.19
CA LYS A 105 2.27 14.90 -17.79
C LYS A 105 3.37 14.26 -16.95
N MET A 106 3.06 13.23 -16.17
CA MET A 106 4.06 12.52 -15.35
C MET A 106 4.86 11.49 -16.14
N SER A 107 4.22 10.79 -17.09
CA SER A 107 4.90 9.81 -17.96
C SER A 107 6.02 10.42 -18.82
N ALA A 108 6.01 11.74 -19.01
CA ALA A 108 7.02 12.51 -19.73
C ALA A 108 8.14 13.05 -18.82
N ALA A 109 7.98 12.96 -17.50
CA ALA A 109 8.95 13.45 -16.52
C ALA A 109 10.12 12.46 -16.36
N ARG A 110 11.15 12.68 -17.19
CA ARG A 110 12.57 12.27 -17.05
C ARG A 110 12.94 10.78 -17.21
N MET A 111 13.36 10.48 -18.44
CA MET A 111 14.11 9.29 -18.88
C MET A 111 15.57 9.23 -18.39
N ARG A 112 16.01 8.04 -17.96
CA ARG A 112 17.33 7.46 -18.31
C ARG A 112 17.09 6.01 -18.77
N PRO A 113 17.71 5.54 -19.87
CA PRO A 113 17.54 4.16 -20.32
C PRO A 113 18.30 3.20 -19.41
N GLY A 114 17.57 2.45 -18.59
CA GLY A 114 18.06 1.35 -17.74
C GLY A 114 17.35 0.04 -18.06
N HIS A 115 18.07 -1.07 -17.96
CA HIS A 115 17.70 -2.43 -18.38
C HIS A 115 16.29 -2.88 -17.94
N ARG A 116 15.54 -3.50 -18.87
CA ARG A 116 14.34 -4.30 -18.54
C ARG A 116 14.78 -5.59 -17.86
N SER A 117 14.59 -5.69 -16.55
CA SER A 117 14.63 -6.98 -15.85
C SER A 117 13.22 -7.33 -15.35
N ARG A 118 12.80 -8.57 -15.61
CA ARG A 118 11.64 -9.16 -14.95
C ARG A 118 11.99 -9.38 -13.49
N PHE A 119 11.64 -8.43 -12.64
CA PHE A 119 11.48 -8.67 -11.21
C PHE A 119 10.01 -8.42 -10.88
N TYR A 120 9.34 -9.46 -10.39
CA TYR A 120 8.04 -9.34 -9.75
C TYR A 120 8.25 -8.61 -8.42
N GLU A 121 7.32 -7.71 -8.09
CA GLU A 121 7.03 -7.13 -6.76
C GLU A 121 7.51 -5.71 -6.33
N PRO A 122 8.24 -4.89 -7.12
CA PRO A 122 8.09 -3.41 -7.01
C PRO A 122 7.62 -2.74 -8.31
N ASN A 123 7.74 -3.43 -9.43
CA ASN A 123 7.76 -2.79 -10.76
C ASN A 123 6.38 -2.47 -11.35
N SER A 124 5.27 -2.78 -10.67
CA SER A 124 3.92 -2.61 -11.22
C SER A 124 3.54 -1.13 -11.37
N LEU A 125 3.84 -0.28 -10.37
CA LEU A 125 3.57 1.17 -10.44
C LEU A 125 4.38 1.86 -11.54
N LEU A 126 5.71 1.69 -11.55
CA LEU A 126 6.57 2.30 -12.57
C LEU A 126 6.15 1.87 -13.97
N TYR A 127 5.84 0.57 -14.15
CA TYR A 127 5.39 0.04 -15.43
C TYR A 127 4.04 0.63 -15.85
N HIS A 128 3.09 0.75 -14.91
CA HIS A 128 1.75 1.25 -15.21
C HIS A 128 1.74 2.74 -15.55
N PHE A 129 2.58 3.54 -14.89
CA PHE A 129 2.63 4.99 -15.06
C PHE A 129 3.80 5.49 -15.91
N ASN A 130 4.60 4.57 -16.48
CA ASN A 130 5.81 4.86 -17.24
C ASN A 130 6.76 5.83 -16.51
N LEU A 131 6.95 5.61 -15.21
CA LEU A 131 7.87 6.37 -14.39
C LEU A 131 9.27 5.74 -14.49
N HIS A 132 10.32 6.57 -14.43
CA HIS A 132 11.71 6.14 -14.64
C HIS A 132 12.63 6.41 -13.44
N ASP A 133 12.06 6.88 -12.34
CA ASP A 133 12.77 7.20 -11.10
C ASP A 133 13.14 5.93 -10.30
N PRO A 134 14.06 6.04 -9.33
CA PRO A 134 14.36 4.94 -8.41
C PRO A 134 13.09 4.41 -7.74
N ASN A 135 12.93 3.09 -7.72
CA ASN A 135 11.84 2.40 -7.04
C ASN A 135 12.43 1.32 -6.14
N VAL A 136 12.16 1.46 -4.85
CA VAL A 136 12.67 0.59 -3.80
C VAL A 136 11.51 0.34 -2.84
N SER A 137 11.22 -0.93 -2.58
CA SER A 137 10.37 -1.31 -1.44
C SER A 137 11.27 -1.44 -0.21
N LEU A 138 10.96 -0.73 0.86
CA LEU A 138 11.66 -0.81 2.14
C LEU A 138 10.78 -1.52 3.16
N ASP A 139 11.37 -2.45 3.91
CA ASP A 139 10.73 -3.10 5.05
C ASP A 139 11.56 -2.81 6.31
N VAL A 140 11.05 -1.89 7.11
CA VAL A 140 11.53 -1.52 8.44
C VAL A 140 10.37 -1.66 9.46
N ALA A 141 9.51 -2.66 9.25
CA ALA A 141 8.33 -2.94 10.06
C ALA A 141 7.41 -1.71 10.21
N CYS A 142 7.14 -1.27 11.44
CA CYS A 142 6.20 -0.19 11.74
C CYS A 142 6.61 1.20 11.21
N SER A 143 7.84 1.36 10.70
CA SER A 143 8.35 2.62 10.16
C SER A 143 8.45 2.64 8.63
N SER A 144 7.82 1.69 7.94
CA SER A 144 8.00 1.48 6.49
C SER A 144 7.13 2.37 5.60
N SER A 145 6.21 3.13 6.20
CA SER A 145 5.31 4.06 5.52
C SER A 145 6.04 5.23 4.89
#